data_AF-A0A8J8GCG0-F1
#
_entry.id   AF-A0A8J8GCG0-F1
#
_cell.length_a   1.000
_cell.length_b   1.000
_cell.length_c   1.000
_cell.angle_alpha   90.00
_cell.angle_beta   90.00
_cell.angle_gamma   90.00
#
_symmetry.space_group_name_H-M   'P 1'
#
loop_
_entity.id
_entity.type
_entity.pdbx_description
1 polymer ?
#
loop_
_entity_poly.entity_id
_entity_poly.type
_entity_poly.pdbx_seq_one_letter_code
_entity_poly.pdbx_strand_id
1 'polypeptide(L)'
;MRNIKAISILVICIVLFSMAATLAGIFSNQGPGPYEYETIRGQSIMIYGKGIYQHMSQEMAPQGIAQDVVTLCIGVPLLILSLLLTRKGMLRGKILLGGTLGYFFVTYLLYMLMGMYNNFFLIYVALTSFSFFALALTLFSFDFSTLCSHFNKSRAMKVVGAFLIFTSVMMGLLWLGVVVPPLLEGMFPPQVEHYTTLVVQGLDLALLLPLGFISGVLLLKEKPLGFLLAPVYIHFLALLMVALSSKIIGMSLLGTSGGPAVIVIPLINLISIWCVILVWKNVNERVVEI
;
A
#
# COMPACT_ATOMS: atom_id res chain seq x y z
N MET A 1 -6.90 -22.51 10.53
CA MET A 1 -5.73 -22.14 9.70
C MET A 1 -4.48 -22.77 10.30
N ARG A 2 -3.73 -23.58 9.53
CA ARG A 2 -2.57 -24.34 10.03
C ARG A 2 -1.47 -23.47 10.67
N ASN A 3 -1.26 -22.26 10.15
CA ASN A 3 -0.16 -21.38 10.57
C ASN A 3 -0.62 -20.17 11.41
N ILE A 4 -1.80 -20.21 12.03
CA ILE A 4 -2.38 -19.03 12.71
C ILE A 4 -1.53 -18.51 13.87
N LYS A 5 -0.81 -19.39 14.58
CA LYS A 5 0.11 -19.00 15.66
C LYS A 5 1.27 -18.16 15.13
N ALA A 6 1.94 -18.63 14.07
CA ALA A 6 3.04 -17.90 13.43
C ALA A 6 2.57 -16.56 12.86
N ILE A 7 1.43 -16.54 12.16
CA ILE A 7 0.83 -15.29 11.63
C ILE A 7 0.54 -14.32 12.78
N SER A 8 0.00 -14.79 13.91
CA SER A 8 -0.30 -13.93 15.05
C SER A 8 0.96 -13.30 15.64
N ILE A 9 2.04 -14.07 15.78
CA ILE A 9 3.33 -13.57 16.27
C ILE A 9 3.87 -12.50 15.33
N LEU A 10 3.91 -12.77 14.02
CA LEU A 10 4.38 -11.80 13.03
C LEU A 10 3.53 -10.53 13.03
N VAL A 11 2.20 -10.64 13.12
CA VAL A 11 1.31 -9.48 13.21
C VAL A 11 1.59 -8.65 14.47
N ILE A 12 1.81 -9.28 15.63
CA ILE A 12 2.16 -8.56 16.87
C ILE A 12 3.49 -7.81 16.69
N CYS A 13 4.51 -8.45 16.09
CA CYS A 13 5.77 -7.79 15.77
C CYS A 13 5.57 -6.61 14.81
N ILE A 14 4.76 -6.78 13.76
CA ILE A 14 4.43 -5.69 12.83
C ILE A 14 3.78 -4.53 13.57
N VAL A 15 2.78 -4.79 14.43
CA VAL A 15 2.11 -3.74 15.22
C VAL A 15 3.12 -2.96 16.07
N LEU A 16 3.96 -3.64 16.85
CA LEU A 16 4.92 -2.98 17.73
C LEU A 16 5.95 -2.14 16.95
N PHE A 17 6.54 -2.72 15.91
CA PHE A 17 7.59 -2.06 15.13
C PHE A 17 7.01 -0.92 14.27
N SER A 18 5.80 -1.09 13.73
CA SER A 18 5.13 -0.05 12.94
C SER A 18 4.68 1.12 13.82
N MET A 19 4.21 0.88 15.04
CA MET A 19 3.94 1.94 16.00
C MET A 19 5.21 2.72 16.35
N ALA A 20 6.34 2.04 16.62
CA ALA A 20 7.61 2.72 16.89
C ALA A 20 8.05 3.58 15.68
N ALA A 21 7.99 3.03 14.46
CA ALA A 21 8.38 3.74 13.24
C ALA A 21 7.49 4.96 12.96
N THR A 22 6.16 4.80 13.05
CA THR A 22 5.19 5.87 12.77
C THR A 22 5.21 6.96 13.85
N LEU A 23 5.31 6.60 15.13
CA LEU A 23 5.45 7.59 16.21
C LEU A 23 6.74 8.40 16.05
N ALA A 24 7.85 7.75 15.71
CA ALA A 24 9.09 8.46 15.41
C ALA A 24 8.94 9.35 14.17
N GLY A 25 8.32 8.87 13.10
CA GLY A 25 8.06 9.65 11.89
C GLY A 25 7.23 10.90 12.13
N ILE A 26 6.18 10.79 12.94
CA ILE A 26 5.25 11.89 13.23
C ILE A 26 5.83 12.90 14.20
N PHE A 27 6.50 12.44 15.28
CA PHE A 27 6.86 13.30 16.41
C PHE A 27 8.34 13.70 16.48
N SER A 28 9.21 13.10 15.67
CA SER A 28 10.61 13.53 15.60
C SER A 28 10.72 14.89 14.90
N ASN A 29 11.37 15.85 15.55
CA ASN A 29 11.49 17.23 15.06
C ASN A 29 12.85 17.87 15.34
N GLN A 30 13.83 17.06 15.76
CA GLN A 30 15.22 17.47 15.92
C GLN A 30 15.85 17.82 14.57
N GLY A 31 16.79 18.78 14.54
CA GLY A 31 17.51 19.16 13.33
C GLY A 31 17.45 20.66 13.04
N PRO A 32 18.28 21.15 12.10
CA PRO A 32 18.42 22.59 11.81
C PRO A 32 17.22 23.19 11.06
N GLY A 33 16.29 22.36 10.55
CA GLY A 33 15.21 22.81 9.69
C GLY A 33 15.57 22.78 8.20
N PRO A 34 14.65 23.21 7.33
CA PRO A 34 14.83 23.10 5.90
C PRO A 34 16.03 23.90 5.38
N TYR A 35 16.76 23.34 4.41
CA TYR A 35 17.91 23.99 3.79
C TYR A 35 18.02 23.63 2.29
N GLU A 36 18.66 24.49 1.50
CA GLU A 36 18.92 24.23 0.08
C GLU A 36 20.12 23.28 -0.10
N TYR A 37 20.00 22.36 -1.05
CA TYR A 37 21.05 21.41 -1.40
C TYR A 37 21.13 21.21 -2.92
N GLU A 38 22.34 21.26 -3.47
CA GLU A 38 22.59 20.95 -4.87
C GLU A 38 22.81 19.45 -5.06
N THR A 39 21.97 18.82 -5.88
CA THR A 39 22.05 17.38 -6.17
C THR A 39 23.25 17.03 -7.05
N ILE A 40 23.57 15.74 -7.14
CA ILE A 40 24.58 15.22 -8.08
C ILE A 40 24.27 15.54 -9.56
N ARG A 41 23.04 15.99 -9.86
CA ARG A 41 22.58 16.38 -11.20
C ARG A 41 22.56 17.90 -11.40
N GLY A 42 23.12 18.68 -10.47
CA GLY A 42 23.17 20.14 -10.54
C GLY A 42 21.82 20.84 -10.31
N GLN A 43 20.83 20.12 -9.76
CA GLN A 43 19.52 20.69 -9.42
C GLN A 43 19.53 21.16 -7.96
N SER A 44 19.03 22.37 -7.69
CA SER A 44 18.79 22.84 -6.33
C SER A 44 17.46 22.28 -5.82
N ILE A 45 17.47 21.65 -4.65
CA ILE A 45 16.29 21.15 -3.96
C ILE A 45 16.27 21.62 -2.51
N MET A 46 15.08 21.68 -1.93
CA MET A 46 14.91 21.90 -0.49
C MET A 46 14.93 20.56 0.26
N ILE A 47 15.83 20.42 1.22
CA ILE A 47 15.87 19.30 2.17
C ILE A 47 15.01 19.62 3.38
N TYR A 48 14.34 18.61 3.95
CA TYR A 48 13.41 18.77 5.08
C TYR A 48 14.10 19.15 6.40
N GLY A 49 15.27 18.54 6.68
CA GLY A 49 16.16 18.93 7.78
C GLY A 49 15.65 18.68 9.20
N LYS A 50 14.58 17.88 9.37
CA LYS A 50 13.97 17.55 10.67
C LYS A 50 13.67 16.06 10.86
N GLY A 51 13.85 15.59 12.09
CA GLY A 51 13.44 14.27 12.55
C GLY A 51 14.11 13.12 11.81
N ILE A 52 13.44 11.97 11.77
CA ILE A 52 13.92 10.79 11.04
C ILE A 52 13.94 10.99 9.52
N TYR A 53 13.19 11.97 9.03
CA TYR A 53 13.08 12.34 7.61
C TYR A 53 14.02 13.48 7.22
N GLN A 54 14.98 13.85 8.09
CA GLN A 54 15.80 15.06 7.91
C GLN A 54 16.61 15.12 6.61
N HIS A 55 16.94 13.97 6.01
CA HIS A 55 17.70 13.90 4.76
C HIS A 55 16.81 13.73 3.51
N MET A 56 15.51 13.59 3.69
CA MET A 56 14.55 13.58 2.58
C MET A 56 14.24 15.00 2.13
N SER A 57 13.74 15.14 0.90
CA SER A 57 13.32 16.42 0.36
C SER A 57 12.11 16.98 1.11
N GLN A 58 11.96 18.30 1.06
CA GLN A 58 10.81 19.03 1.58
C GLN A 58 9.49 18.61 0.91
N GLU A 59 9.54 18.05 -0.31
CA GLU A 59 8.37 17.51 -0.98
C GLU A 59 7.99 16.10 -0.48
N MET A 60 8.98 15.24 -0.20
CA MET A 60 8.74 13.82 0.13
C MET A 60 8.55 13.56 1.62
N ALA A 61 9.27 14.25 2.51
CA ALA A 61 9.17 14.05 3.95
C ALA A 61 7.73 14.24 4.50
N PRO A 62 6.99 15.31 4.13
CA PRO A 62 5.61 15.51 4.58
C PRO A 62 4.65 14.41 4.11
N GLN A 63 4.90 13.86 2.92
CA GLN A 63 4.14 12.70 2.42
C GLN A 63 4.41 11.45 3.25
N GLY A 64 5.67 11.24 3.68
CA GLY A 64 6.04 10.19 4.62
C GLY A 64 5.26 10.32 5.94
N ILE A 65 5.31 11.51 6.54
CA ILE A 65 4.59 11.81 7.80
C ILE A 65 3.08 11.60 7.65
N ALA A 66 2.47 12.07 6.56
CA ALA A 66 1.04 11.89 6.31
C ALA A 66 0.67 10.40 6.12
N GLN A 67 1.57 9.59 5.56
CA GLN A 67 1.40 8.13 5.49
C GLN A 67 1.55 7.47 6.86
N ASP A 68 2.46 7.94 7.71
CA ASP A 68 2.62 7.43 9.06
C ASP A 68 1.36 7.64 9.91
N VAL A 69 0.72 8.81 9.78
CA VAL A 69 -0.56 9.09 10.46
C VAL A 69 -1.63 8.07 10.06
N VAL A 70 -1.76 7.77 8.76
CA VAL A 70 -2.73 6.77 8.29
C VAL A 70 -2.34 5.37 8.76
N THR A 71 -1.06 5.02 8.73
CA THR A 71 -0.56 3.73 9.20
C THR A 71 -0.89 3.53 10.68
N LEU A 72 -0.64 4.55 11.52
CA LEU A 72 -0.89 4.49 12.95
C LEU A 72 -2.39 4.47 13.29
N CYS A 73 -3.18 5.38 12.69
CA CYS A 73 -4.58 5.58 13.07
C CYS A 73 -5.56 4.62 12.38
N ILE A 74 -5.19 4.06 11.22
CA ILE A 74 -6.07 3.22 10.40
C ILE A 74 -5.42 1.86 10.16
N GLY A 75 -4.17 1.84 9.68
CA GLY A 75 -3.46 0.61 9.34
C GLY A 75 -3.32 -0.36 10.52
N VAL A 76 -2.80 0.12 11.65
CA VAL A 76 -2.57 -0.68 12.87
C VAL A 76 -3.89 -1.21 13.47
N PRO A 77 -4.92 -0.37 13.71
CA PRO A 77 -6.22 -0.88 14.17
C PRO A 77 -6.85 -1.90 13.22
N LEU A 78 -6.76 -1.68 11.90
CA LEU A 78 -7.30 -2.62 10.92
C LEU A 78 -6.52 -3.94 10.89
N LEU A 79 -5.21 -3.91 11.09
CA LEU A 79 -4.36 -5.10 11.18
C LEU A 79 -4.74 -5.96 12.41
N ILE A 80 -4.97 -5.31 13.55
CA ILE A 80 -5.43 -5.99 14.78
C ILE A 80 -6.83 -6.58 14.56
N LEU A 81 -7.77 -5.78 14.05
CA LEU A 81 -9.15 -6.21 13.80
C LEU A 81 -9.19 -7.39 12.83
N SER A 82 -8.45 -7.32 11.72
CA SER A 82 -8.41 -8.37 10.72
C SER A 82 -7.81 -9.68 11.25
N LEU A 83 -6.80 -9.61 12.13
CA LEU A 83 -6.29 -10.79 12.83
C LEU A 83 -7.37 -11.40 13.75
N LEU A 84 -8.09 -10.57 14.51
CA LEU A 84 -9.17 -11.06 15.40
C LEU A 84 -10.27 -11.77 14.62
N LEU A 85 -10.74 -11.18 13.52
CA LEU A 85 -11.74 -11.81 12.64
C LEU A 85 -11.21 -13.10 12.01
N THR A 86 -9.94 -13.11 11.60
CA THR A 86 -9.28 -14.31 11.08
C THR A 86 -9.23 -15.44 12.12
N ARG A 87 -8.95 -15.12 13.39
CA ARG A 87 -8.92 -16.10 14.49
C ARG A 87 -10.31 -16.64 14.81
N LYS A 88 -11.38 -15.88 14.57
CA LYS A 88 -12.77 -16.35 14.61
C LYS A 88 -13.15 -17.26 13.43
N GLY A 89 -12.21 -17.54 12.51
CA GLY A 89 -12.46 -18.40 11.36
C GLY A 89 -13.14 -17.71 10.18
N MET A 90 -13.40 -16.41 10.28
CA MET A 90 -14.13 -15.64 9.25
C MET A 90 -13.31 -15.53 7.96
N LEU A 91 -13.93 -15.84 6.83
CA LEU A 91 -13.28 -15.71 5.51
C LEU A 91 -13.04 -14.24 5.18
N ARG A 92 -13.99 -13.36 5.51
CA ARG A 92 -13.83 -11.91 5.37
C ARG A 92 -12.64 -11.40 6.19
N GLY A 93 -12.46 -11.94 7.39
CA GLY A 93 -11.31 -11.66 8.25
C GLY A 93 -9.98 -11.99 7.57
N LYS A 94 -9.87 -13.17 6.95
CA LYS A 94 -8.66 -13.59 6.23
C LYS A 94 -8.36 -12.73 5.01
N ILE A 95 -9.39 -12.38 4.24
CA ILE A 95 -9.27 -11.51 3.06
C ILE A 95 -8.79 -10.12 3.50
N LEU A 96 -9.42 -9.57 4.53
CA LEU A 96 -9.03 -8.28 5.12
C LEU A 96 -7.58 -8.33 5.62
N LEU A 97 -7.21 -9.38 6.34
CA LEU A 97 -5.85 -9.56 6.86
C LEU A 97 -4.81 -9.61 5.73
N GLY A 98 -5.10 -10.34 4.65
CA GLY A 98 -4.25 -10.36 3.46
C GLY A 98 -4.09 -8.97 2.84
N GLY A 99 -5.17 -8.21 2.68
CA GLY A 99 -5.12 -6.86 2.12
C GLY A 99 -4.35 -5.89 3.00
N THR A 100 -4.57 -5.93 4.32
CA THR A 100 -3.85 -5.09 5.28
C THR A 100 -2.36 -5.47 5.34
N LEU A 101 -2.02 -6.76 5.38
CA LEU A 101 -0.61 -7.18 5.33
C LEU A 101 0.08 -6.76 4.03
N GLY A 102 -0.63 -6.77 2.89
CA GLY A 102 -0.16 -6.21 1.63
C GLY A 102 0.19 -4.73 1.74
N TYR A 103 -0.64 -3.94 2.44
CA TYR A 103 -0.38 -2.53 2.67
C TYR A 103 0.88 -2.29 3.51
N PHE A 104 1.05 -3.04 4.60
CA PHE A 104 2.25 -2.97 5.44
C PHE A 104 3.50 -3.39 4.66
N PHE A 105 3.41 -4.47 3.89
CA PHE A 105 4.52 -4.94 3.05
C PHE A 105 4.96 -3.89 2.04
N VAL A 106 4.03 -3.34 1.26
CA VAL A 106 4.35 -2.31 0.26
C VAL A 106 4.88 -1.04 0.92
N THR A 107 4.27 -0.60 2.02
CA THR A 107 4.70 0.60 2.77
C THR A 107 6.14 0.49 3.22
N TYR A 108 6.50 -0.60 3.90
CA TYR A 108 7.84 -0.73 4.46
C TYR A 108 8.88 -1.18 3.44
N LEU A 109 8.48 -1.87 2.37
CA LEU A 109 9.32 -2.09 1.21
C LEU A 109 9.73 -0.75 0.57
N LEU A 110 8.79 0.19 0.42
CA LEU A 110 9.09 1.53 -0.08
C LEU A 110 10.03 2.29 0.87
N TYR A 111 9.80 2.22 2.19
CA TYR A 111 10.69 2.91 3.15
C TYR A 111 12.10 2.31 3.13
N MET A 112 12.22 0.99 2.98
CA MET A 112 13.51 0.31 2.89
C MET A 112 14.28 0.65 1.61
N LEU A 113 13.60 0.87 0.49
CA LEU A 113 14.21 1.10 -0.83
C LEU A 113 14.37 2.58 -1.22
N MET A 114 13.49 3.44 -0.72
CA MET A 114 13.40 4.86 -1.09
C MET A 114 13.78 5.80 0.07
N GLY A 115 13.60 5.35 1.31
CA GLY A 115 13.94 6.15 2.49
C GLY A 115 15.43 6.43 2.56
N MET A 116 15.79 7.67 2.89
CA MET A 116 17.18 8.02 3.20
C MET A 116 17.62 7.27 4.45
N TYR A 117 18.86 6.76 4.44
CA TYR A 117 19.39 5.95 5.54
C TYR A 117 19.27 6.70 6.88
N ASN A 118 18.72 6.03 7.87
CA ASN A 118 18.52 6.57 9.21
C ASN A 118 18.55 5.43 10.26
N ASN A 119 18.43 5.81 11.54
CA ASN A 119 18.48 4.88 12.67
C ASN A 119 17.38 3.80 12.67
N PHE A 120 16.33 3.94 11.85
CA PHE A 120 15.21 3.01 11.71
C PHE A 120 15.39 2.01 10.58
N PHE A 121 16.54 2.01 9.87
CA PHE A 121 16.78 1.09 8.75
C PHE A 121 16.48 -0.39 9.11
N LEU A 122 16.99 -0.89 10.24
CA LEU A 122 16.73 -2.27 10.68
C LEU A 122 15.26 -2.52 11.04
N ILE A 123 14.54 -1.49 11.49
CA ILE A 123 13.09 -1.57 11.74
C ILE A 123 12.34 -1.70 10.41
N TYR A 124 12.73 -0.96 9.37
CA TYR A 124 12.15 -1.10 8.03
C TYR A 124 12.43 -2.48 7.42
N VAL A 125 13.64 -3.02 7.61
CA VAL A 125 13.99 -4.40 7.19
C VAL A 125 13.12 -5.42 7.92
N ALA A 126 13.00 -5.31 9.24
CA ALA A 126 12.18 -6.22 10.05
C ALA A 126 10.69 -6.15 9.64
N LEU A 127 10.15 -4.95 9.45
CA LEU A 127 8.76 -4.75 9.03
C LEU A 127 8.50 -5.32 7.64
N THR A 128 9.40 -5.09 6.69
CA THR A 128 9.31 -5.67 5.34
C THR A 128 9.32 -7.20 5.39
N SER A 129 10.24 -7.78 6.17
CA SER A 129 10.34 -9.23 6.35
C SER A 129 9.09 -9.83 7.01
N PHE A 130 8.68 -9.29 8.16
CA PHE A 130 7.54 -9.83 8.91
C PHE A 130 6.24 -9.72 8.11
N SER A 131 6.01 -8.59 7.44
CA SER A 131 4.82 -8.39 6.61
C SER A 131 4.83 -9.30 5.36
N PHE A 132 5.97 -9.48 4.70
CA PHE A 132 6.10 -10.41 3.58
C PHE A 132 5.77 -11.85 3.99
N PHE A 133 6.39 -12.36 5.05
CA PHE A 133 6.16 -13.74 5.49
C PHE A 133 4.76 -13.92 6.08
N ALA A 134 4.22 -12.94 6.80
CA ALA A 134 2.83 -12.99 7.28
C ALA A 134 1.84 -13.00 6.12
N LEU A 135 2.07 -12.17 5.09
CA LEU A 135 1.25 -12.13 3.88
C LEU A 135 1.30 -13.48 3.15
N ALA A 136 2.49 -14.02 2.90
CA ALA A 136 2.68 -15.31 2.24
C ALA A 136 1.98 -16.44 3.02
N LEU A 137 2.18 -16.54 4.34
CA LEU A 137 1.52 -17.53 5.18
C LEU A 137 -0.01 -17.37 5.19
N THR A 138 -0.51 -16.15 5.11
CA THR A 138 -1.95 -15.86 5.03
C THR A 138 -2.52 -16.31 3.70
N LEU A 139 -1.87 -15.96 2.58
CA LEU A 139 -2.30 -16.35 1.22
C LEU A 139 -2.25 -17.87 1.01
N PHE A 140 -1.21 -18.55 1.50
CA PHE A 140 -1.12 -20.02 1.43
C PHE A 140 -2.06 -20.75 2.38
N SER A 141 -2.77 -20.03 3.26
CA SER A 141 -3.75 -20.64 4.17
C SER A 141 -5.14 -20.81 3.56
N PHE A 142 -5.37 -20.23 2.38
CA PHE A 142 -6.63 -20.38 1.65
C PHE A 142 -6.69 -21.75 0.96
N ASP A 143 -7.85 -22.39 1.05
CA ASP A 143 -8.13 -23.60 0.30
C ASP A 143 -8.65 -23.23 -1.09
N PHE A 144 -7.76 -23.32 -2.09
CA PHE A 144 -8.08 -22.98 -3.48
C PHE A 144 -9.17 -23.85 -4.09
N SER A 145 -9.34 -25.09 -3.61
CA SER A 145 -10.32 -26.03 -4.16
C SER A 145 -11.76 -25.63 -3.82
N THR A 146 -11.97 -25.06 -2.63
CA THR A 146 -13.29 -24.67 -2.13
C THR A 146 -13.55 -23.18 -2.26
N LEU A 147 -12.53 -22.34 -2.53
CA LEU A 147 -12.64 -20.88 -2.50
C LEU A 147 -13.76 -20.33 -3.39
N CYS A 148 -13.90 -20.82 -4.62
CA CYS A 148 -14.97 -20.38 -5.53
C CYS A 148 -16.37 -20.59 -4.96
N SER A 149 -16.57 -21.66 -4.16
CA SER A 149 -17.89 -21.99 -3.59
C SER A 149 -18.33 -21.03 -2.48
N HIS A 150 -17.39 -20.28 -1.91
CA HIS A 150 -17.68 -19.27 -0.90
C HIS A 150 -18.12 -17.92 -1.48
N PHE A 151 -18.09 -17.75 -2.80
CA PHE A 151 -18.49 -16.50 -3.44
C PHE A 151 -19.74 -16.69 -4.29
N ASN A 152 -20.67 -15.75 -4.14
CA ASN A 152 -21.76 -15.62 -5.10
C ASN A 152 -21.19 -15.11 -6.43
N LYS A 153 -21.34 -15.90 -7.49
CA LYS A 153 -20.93 -15.55 -8.86
C LYS A 153 -21.86 -14.50 -9.46
N SER A 154 -21.76 -13.28 -8.95
CA SER A 154 -22.64 -12.17 -9.32
C SER A 154 -21.96 -11.20 -10.29
N ARG A 155 -22.79 -10.38 -10.94
CA ARG A 155 -22.31 -9.23 -11.74
C ARG A 155 -21.42 -8.29 -10.91
N ALA A 156 -21.63 -8.21 -9.59
CA ALA A 156 -20.83 -7.37 -8.70
C ALA A 156 -19.36 -7.79 -8.66
N MET A 157 -19.07 -9.09 -8.64
CA MET A 157 -17.68 -9.57 -8.69
C MET A 157 -17.01 -9.22 -10.02
N LYS A 158 -17.77 -9.22 -11.13
CA LYS A 158 -17.25 -8.78 -12.43
C LYS A 158 -16.93 -7.27 -12.44
N VAL A 159 -17.73 -6.46 -11.76
CA VAL A 159 -17.43 -5.02 -11.59
C VAL A 159 -16.11 -4.81 -10.84
N VAL A 160 -15.86 -5.56 -9.76
CA VAL A 160 -14.58 -5.50 -9.02
C VAL A 160 -13.41 -5.85 -9.95
N GLY A 161 -13.54 -6.94 -10.72
CA GLY A 161 -12.50 -7.34 -11.67
C GLY A 161 -12.21 -6.30 -12.76
N ALA A 162 -13.26 -5.71 -13.34
CA ALA A 162 -13.13 -4.64 -14.34
C ALA A 162 -12.50 -3.37 -13.75
N PHE A 163 -12.87 -2.99 -12.53
CA PHE A 163 -12.29 -1.84 -11.83
C PHE A 163 -10.78 -2.01 -11.58
N LEU A 164 -10.35 -3.21 -11.16
CA LEU A 164 -8.92 -3.50 -10.96
C LEU A 164 -8.13 -3.42 -12.28
N ILE A 165 -8.68 -3.93 -13.38
CA ILE A 165 -8.05 -3.81 -14.71
C ILE A 165 -7.94 -2.33 -15.10
N PHE A 166 -9.05 -1.59 -15.01
CA PHE A 166 -9.11 -0.18 -15.39
C PHE A 166 -8.10 0.65 -14.60
N THR A 167 -8.11 0.54 -13.26
CA THR A 167 -7.19 1.30 -12.40
C THR A 167 -5.73 0.94 -12.65
N SER A 168 -5.43 -0.34 -12.88
CA SER A 168 -4.06 -0.79 -13.18
C SER A 168 -3.55 -0.24 -14.52
N VAL A 169 -4.38 -0.27 -15.57
CA VAL A 169 -4.02 0.28 -16.89
C VAL A 169 -3.88 1.79 -16.82
N MET A 170 -4.83 2.49 -16.19
CA MET A 170 -4.80 3.95 -16.06
C MET A 170 -3.55 4.42 -15.31
N MET A 171 -3.24 3.82 -14.16
CA MET A 171 -2.03 4.15 -13.40
C MET A 171 -0.75 3.76 -14.16
N GLY A 172 -0.77 2.64 -14.89
CA GLY A 172 0.36 2.21 -15.70
C GLY A 172 0.68 3.23 -16.80
N LEU A 173 -0.34 3.72 -17.50
CA LEU A 173 -0.19 4.79 -18.50
C LEU A 173 0.30 6.10 -17.87
N LEU A 174 -0.19 6.43 -16.67
CA LEU A 174 0.26 7.62 -15.93
C LEU A 174 1.75 7.52 -15.59
N TRP A 175 2.22 6.39 -15.05
CA TRP A 175 3.65 6.19 -14.75
C TRP A 175 4.53 6.11 -16.00
N LEU A 176 4.05 5.50 -17.08
CA LEU A 176 4.75 5.55 -18.36
C LEU A 176 4.85 6.99 -18.89
N GLY A 177 3.83 7.82 -18.68
CA GLY A 177 3.89 9.25 -19.00
C GLY A 177 4.91 10.04 -18.20
N VAL A 178 5.25 9.60 -16.98
CA VAL A 178 6.32 10.21 -16.16
C VAL A 178 7.71 9.72 -16.60
N VAL A 179 7.82 8.44 -16.97
CA VAL A 179 9.12 7.78 -17.22
C VAL A 179 9.59 7.91 -18.67
N VAL A 180 8.69 7.71 -19.64
CA VAL A 180 9.06 7.58 -21.05
C VAL A 180 9.53 8.89 -21.70
N PRO A 181 8.87 10.05 -21.51
CA PRO A 181 9.30 11.28 -22.18
C PRO A 181 10.72 11.73 -21.80
N PRO A 182 11.09 11.82 -20.51
CA PRO A 182 12.47 12.16 -20.13
C PRO A 182 13.48 11.14 -20.67
N LEU A 183 13.13 9.85 -20.69
CA LEU A 183 13.99 8.79 -21.20
C LEU A 183 14.30 8.96 -22.70
N LEU A 184 13.29 9.34 -23.50
CA LEU A 184 13.46 9.59 -24.94
C LEU A 184 14.28 10.86 -25.21
N GLU A 185 14.18 11.85 -24.33
CA GLU A 185 14.89 13.13 -24.44
C GLU A 185 16.31 13.08 -23.85
N GLY A 186 16.74 11.94 -23.30
CA GLY A 186 18.04 11.81 -22.62
C GLY A 186 18.13 12.61 -21.33
N MET A 187 16.99 12.96 -20.74
CA MET A 187 16.86 13.73 -19.50
C MET A 187 16.45 12.85 -18.31
N PHE A 188 16.52 13.41 -17.11
CA PHE A 188 16.05 12.74 -15.90
C PHE A 188 14.67 13.28 -15.50
N PRO A 189 13.73 12.42 -15.05
CA PRO A 189 12.47 12.88 -14.50
C PRO A 189 12.71 13.80 -13.30
N PRO A 190 12.10 15.01 -13.24
CA PRO A 190 12.26 15.93 -12.11
C PRO A 190 11.89 15.31 -10.76
N GLN A 191 10.95 14.35 -10.77
CA GLN A 191 10.47 13.63 -9.59
C GLN A 191 11.53 12.72 -8.94
N VAL A 192 12.68 12.51 -9.59
CA VAL A 192 13.81 11.78 -8.98
C VAL A 192 14.47 12.60 -7.87
N GLU A 193 14.45 13.93 -7.97
CA GLU A 193 15.13 14.85 -7.04
C GLU A 193 16.59 14.41 -6.74
N HIS A 194 16.99 14.32 -5.46
CA HIS A 194 18.30 13.82 -5.03
C HIS A 194 18.35 12.30 -4.80
N TYR A 195 17.26 11.58 -5.08
CA TYR A 195 17.23 10.13 -4.91
C TYR A 195 17.93 9.41 -6.08
N THR A 196 18.14 8.10 -5.89
CA THR A 196 18.84 7.25 -6.85
C THR A 196 17.99 6.92 -8.08
N THR A 197 16.68 6.71 -7.91
CA THR A 197 15.75 6.30 -8.96
C THR A 197 14.28 6.51 -8.57
N LEU A 198 13.37 6.29 -9.51
CA LEU A 198 11.91 6.30 -9.33
C LEU A 198 11.39 4.98 -8.74
N VAL A 199 11.66 4.75 -7.44
CA VAL A 199 11.33 3.48 -6.75
C VAL A 199 9.83 3.16 -6.80
N VAL A 200 8.96 4.16 -6.58
CA VAL A 200 7.49 3.98 -6.59
C VAL A 200 7.02 3.49 -7.96
N GLN A 201 7.40 4.21 -9.02
CA GLN A 201 7.01 3.91 -10.40
C GLN A 201 7.58 2.55 -10.84
N GLY A 202 8.83 2.26 -10.46
CA GLY A 202 9.47 0.98 -10.74
C GLY A 202 8.72 -0.21 -10.15
N LEU A 203 8.37 -0.14 -8.86
CA LEU A 203 7.61 -1.20 -8.19
C LEU A 203 6.16 -1.30 -8.69
N ASP A 204 5.53 -0.17 -8.99
CA ASP A 204 4.17 -0.13 -9.53
C ASP A 204 4.12 -0.82 -10.90
N LEU A 205 5.00 -0.44 -11.83
CA LEU A 205 5.05 -0.99 -13.18
C LEU A 205 5.52 -2.45 -13.21
N ALA A 206 6.43 -2.85 -12.31
CA ALA A 206 6.98 -4.20 -12.28
C ALA A 206 6.08 -5.20 -11.56
N LEU A 207 5.42 -4.80 -10.48
CA LEU A 207 4.76 -5.72 -9.54
C LEU A 207 3.31 -5.35 -9.23
N LEU A 208 3.05 -4.14 -8.70
CA LEU A 208 1.75 -3.84 -8.10
C LEU A 208 0.64 -3.72 -9.14
N LEU A 209 0.85 -2.92 -10.19
CA LEU A 209 -0.15 -2.75 -11.26
C LEU A 209 -0.34 -4.04 -12.07
N PRO A 210 0.70 -4.78 -12.47
CA PRO A 210 0.51 -6.11 -13.08
C PRO A 210 -0.28 -7.08 -12.19
N LEU A 211 -0.02 -7.11 -10.88
CA LEU A 211 -0.77 -7.94 -9.95
C LEU A 211 -2.25 -7.54 -9.90
N GLY A 212 -2.55 -6.25 -9.84
CA GLY A 212 -3.93 -5.73 -9.91
C GLY A 212 -4.64 -6.13 -11.20
N PHE A 213 -3.97 -5.96 -12.34
CA PHE A 213 -4.48 -6.33 -13.66
C PHE A 213 -4.77 -7.83 -13.76
N ILE A 214 -3.80 -8.68 -13.40
CA ILE A 214 -3.93 -10.14 -13.45
C ILE A 214 -5.03 -10.60 -12.49
N SER A 215 -5.11 -10.03 -11.29
CA SER A 215 -6.17 -10.32 -10.33
C SER A 215 -7.55 -10.05 -10.91
N GLY A 216 -7.72 -8.90 -11.58
CA GLY A 216 -8.94 -8.53 -12.27
C GLY A 216 -9.29 -9.48 -13.41
N VAL A 217 -8.31 -9.82 -14.27
CA VAL A 217 -8.52 -10.76 -15.40
C VAL A 217 -8.92 -12.14 -14.90
N LEU A 218 -8.25 -12.66 -13.86
CA LEU A 218 -8.56 -13.97 -13.29
C LEU A 218 -9.96 -13.98 -12.66
N LEU A 219 -10.38 -12.88 -12.02
CA LEU A 219 -11.72 -12.75 -11.46
C LEU A 219 -12.79 -12.71 -12.56
N LEU A 220 -12.56 -11.96 -13.65
CA LEU A 220 -13.48 -11.93 -14.80
C LEU A 220 -13.60 -13.30 -15.50
N LYS A 221 -12.51 -14.08 -15.53
CA LYS A 221 -12.47 -15.45 -16.05
C LYS A 221 -12.98 -16.49 -15.04
N GLU A 222 -13.47 -16.05 -13.87
CA GLU A 222 -13.98 -16.90 -12.78
C GLU A 222 -12.99 -18.01 -12.35
N LYS A 223 -11.68 -17.71 -12.39
CA LYS A 223 -10.64 -18.66 -11.95
C LYS A 223 -10.52 -18.61 -10.42
N PRO A 224 -10.19 -19.74 -9.74
CA PRO A 224 -10.05 -19.79 -8.28
C PRO A 224 -9.09 -18.73 -7.72
N LEU A 225 -7.95 -18.50 -8.37
CA LEU A 225 -7.00 -17.46 -7.99
C LEU A 225 -7.59 -16.04 -8.07
N GLY A 226 -8.52 -15.79 -8.98
CA GLY A 226 -9.21 -14.49 -9.08
C GLY A 226 -10.08 -14.20 -7.86
N PHE A 227 -10.76 -15.22 -7.32
CA PHE A 227 -11.55 -15.11 -6.09
C PHE A 227 -10.70 -15.02 -4.81
N LEU A 228 -9.38 -15.23 -4.89
CA LEU A 228 -8.44 -14.91 -3.83
C LEU A 228 -7.85 -13.50 -4.00
N LEU A 229 -7.16 -13.31 -5.13
CA LEU A 229 -6.26 -12.19 -5.32
C LEU A 229 -7.03 -10.88 -5.46
N ALA A 230 -8.14 -10.84 -6.20
CA ALA A 230 -8.90 -9.59 -6.37
C ALA A 230 -9.55 -9.10 -5.07
N PRO A 231 -10.21 -9.95 -4.24
CA PRO A 231 -10.65 -9.56 -2.91
C PRO A 231 -9.52 -9.06 -2.01
N VAL A 232 -8.37 -9.73 -1.98
CA VAL A 232 -7.22 -9.27 -1.17
C VAL A 232 -6.70 -7.92 -1.70
N TYR A 233 -6.50 -7.82 -3.01
CA TYR A 233 -5.97 -6.63 -3.66
C TYR A 233 -6.88 -5.42 -3.50
N ILE A 234 -8.21 -5.58 -3.56
CA ILE A 234 -9.12 -4.42 -3.42
C ILE A 234 -9.10 -3.85 -1.99
N HIS A 235 -8.90 -4.69 -0.97
CA HIS A 235 -8.71 -4.21 0.41
C HIS A 235 -7.38 -3.49 0.58
N PHE A 236 -6.31 -4.07 0.01
CA PHE A 236 -5.00 -3.42 -0.07
C PHE A 236 -5.11 -2.05 -0.76
N LEU A 237 -5.76 -2.00 -1.92
CA LEU A 237 -5.92 -0.78 -2.71
C LEU A 237 -6.72 0.29 -1.96
N ALA A 238 -7.80 -0.09 -1.30
CA ALA A 238 -8.60 0.86 -0.51
C ALA A 238 -7.77 1.49 0.61
N LEU A 239 -7.04 0.69 1.38
CA LEU A 239 -6.18 1.22 2.44
C LEU A 239 -5.02 2.07 1.89
N LEU A 240 -4.39 1.62 0.79
CA LEU A 240 -3.35 2.37 0.11
C LEU A 240 -3.87 3.73 -0.39
N MET A 241 -5.06 3.78 -0.97
CA MET A 241 -5.66 5.02 -1.48
C MET A 241 -6.05 5.99 -0.36
N VAL A 242 -6.40 5.50 0.84
CA VAL A 242 -6.53 6.35 2.04
C VAL A 242 -5.18 7.00 2.38
N ALA A 243 -4.08 6.24 2.36
CA ALA A 243 -2.75 6.78 2.61
C ALA A 243 -2.28 7.75 1.50
N LEU A 244 -2.58 7.46 0.23
CA LEU A 244 -2.26 8.39 -0.86
C LEU A 244 -3.10 9.67 -0.78
N SER A 245 -4.35 9.58 -0.34
CA SER A 245 -5.20 10.75 -0.11
C SER A 245 -4.62 11.62 1.02
N SER A 246 -4.10 11.03 2.10
CA SER A 246 -3.46 11.80 3.18
C SER A 246 -2.18 12.49 2.74
N LYS A 247 -1.38 11.86 1.87
CA LYS A 247 -0.18 12.50 1.26
C LYS A 247 -0.53 13.77 0.50
N ILE A 248 -1.58 13.72 -0.32
CA ILE A 248 -2.03 14.89 -1.09
C ILE A 248 -2.47 16.01 -0.15
N ILE A 249 -3.18 15.68 0.93
CA ILE A 249 -3.56 16.67 1.96
C ILE A 249 -2.30 17.26 2.61
N GLY A 250 -1.34 16.42 3.00
CA GLY A 250 -0.07 16.85 3.58
C GLY A 250 0.72 17.81 2.68
N MET A 251 0.78 17.52 1.37
CA MET A 251 1.38 18.42 0.37
C MET A 251 0.60 19.72 0.21
N SER A 252 -0.73 19.65 0.18
CA SER A 252 -1.60 20.82 0.01
C SER A 252 -1.47 21.80 1.17
N LEU A 253 -1.28 21.29 2.40
CA LEU A 253 -1.02 22.10 3.59
C LEU A 253 0.30 22.87 3.51
N LEU A 254 1.23 22.45 2.64
CA LEU A 254 2.50 23.11 2.39
C LEU A 254 2.48 24.01 1.14
N GLY A 255 1.31 24.22 0.55
CA GLY A 255 1.13 25.06 -0.63
C GLY A 255 1.51 24.40 -1.95
N THR A 256 1.87 23.10 -1.95
CA THR A 256 2.20 22.36 -3.17
C THR A 256 0.92 21.90 -3.87
N SER A 257 0.78 22.20 -5.16
CA SER A 257 -0.38 21.75 -5.93
C SER A 257 -0.33 20.24 -6.17
N GLY A 258 -1.28 19.49 -5.62
CA GLY A 258 -1.42 18.04 -5.91
C GLY A 258 -1.90 17.71 -7.34
N GLY A 259 -2.15 18.73 -8.17
CA GLY A 259 -2.59 18.57 -9.55
C GLY A 259 -3.87 17.74 -9.71
N PRO A 260 -4.01 16.98 -10.81
CA PRO A 260 -5.17 16.09 -11.02
C PRO A 260 -5.32 15.01 -9.95
N ALA A 261 -4.23 14.64 -9.26
CA ALA A 261 -4.24 13.59 -8.24
C ALA A 261 -5.18 13.92 -7.06
N VAL A 262 -5.40 15.22 -6.77
CA VAL A 262 -6.34 15.70 -5.75
C VAL A 262 -7.75 15.17 -5.96
N ILE A 263 -8.16 14.95 -7.21
CA ILE A 263 -9.49 14.43 -7.55
C ILE A 263 -9.41 12.92 -7.84
N VAL A 264 -8.40 12.50 -8.60
CA VAL A 264 -8.28 11.11 -9.07
C VAL A 264 -8.10 10.13 -7.90
N ILE A 265 -7.21 10.43 -6.95
CA ILE A 265 -6.90 9.50 -5.85
C ILE A 265 -8.10 9.31 -4.90
N PRO A 266 -8.78 10.37 -4.40
CA PRO A 266 -9.98 10.19 -3.58
C PRO A 266 -11.12 9.48 -4.33
N LEU A 267 -11.28 9.73 -5.64
CA LEU A 267 -12.31 9.05 -6.44
C LEU A 267 -12.03 7.54 -6.53
N ILE A 268 -10.79 7.14 -6.84
CA ILE A 268 -10.37 5.73 -6.82
C ILE A 268 -10.61 5.14 -5.43
N ASN A 269 -10.30 5.88 -4.37
CA ASN A 269 -10.53 5.45 -3.00
C ASN A 269 -12.01 5.12 -2.74
N LEU A 270 -12.92 6.05 -3.05
CA LEU A 270 -14.36 5.86 -2.87
C LEU A 270 -14.89 4.63 -3.64
N ILE A 271 -14.47 4.48 -4.90
CA ILE A 271 -14.86 3.32 -5.71
C ILE A 271 -14.26 2.02 -5.14
N SER A 272 -13.02 2.05 -4.66
CA SER A 272 -12.38 0.88 -4.05
C SER A 272 -13.07 0.45 -2.75
N ILE A 273 -13.48 1.39 -1.90
CA ILE A 273 -14.29 1.12 -0.69
C ILE A 273 -15.64 0.51 -1.08
N TRP A 274 -16.29 1.06 -2.10
CA TRP A 274 -17.53 0.48 -2.62
C TRP A 274 -17.32 -0.94 -3.16
N CYS A 275 -16.23 -1.21 -3.88
CA CYS A 275 -15.87 -2.56 -4.32
C CYS A 275 -15.56 -3.51 -3.15
N VAL A 276 -14.93 -3.03 -2.07
CA VAL A 276 -14.78 -3.80 -0.82
C VAL A 276 -16.15 -4.21 -0.27
N ILE A 277 -17.11 -3.29 -0.21
CA ILE A 277 -18.48 -3.59 0.23
C ILE A 277 -19.14 -4.63 -0.68
N LEU A 278 -18.96 -4.54 -2.00
CA LEU A 278 -19.45 -5.55 -2.94
C LEU A 278 -18.85 -6.93 -2.68
N VAL A 279 -17.53 -7.01 -2.46
CA VAL A 279 -16.86 -8.27 -2.09
C VAL A 279 -17.50 -8.84 -0.83
N TRP A 280 -17.65 -8.03 0.22
CA TRP A 280 -18.22 -8.50 1.49
C TRP A 280 -19.65 -9.04 1.35
N LYS A 281 -20.50 -8.36 0.58
CA LYS A 281 -21.87 -8.80 0.29
C LYS A 281 -21.94 -10.11 -0.49
N ASN A 282 -20.88 -10.48 -1.21
CA ASN A 282 -20.83 -11.69 -2.04
C ASN A 282 -20.01 -12.84 -1.41
N VAL A 283 -19.38 -12.61 -0.26
CA VAL A 283 -18.74 -13.68 0.53
C VAL A 283 -19.80 -14.36 1.40
N ASN A 284 -20.00 -15.65 1.17
CA ASN A 284 -20.85 -16.52 1.97
C ASN A 284 -20.03 -17.12 3.12
N GLU A 285 -20.23 -16.58 4.32
CA GLU A 285 -19.72 -17.18 5.55
C GLU A 285 -20.78 -18.16 6.06
N ARG A 286 -20.49 -19.47 6.00
CA ARG A 286 -21.22 -20.40 6.88
C ARG A 286 -20.73 -20.08 8.28
N VAL A 287 -21.57 -19.42 9.08
CA VAL A 287 -21.36 -19.36 10.52
C VAL A 287 -21.35 -20.81 10.98
N VAL A 288 -20.18 -21.32 11.34
CA VAL A 288 -20.11 -22.57 12.11
C VAL A 288 -20.65 -22.16 13.47
N GLU A 289 -21.92 -22.47 13.73
CA GLU A 289 -22.44 -22.47 15.09
C GLU A 289 -21.53 -23.42 15.89
N ILE A 290 -20.87 -22.86 16.91
CA ILE A 290 -20.03 -23.59 17.85
C ILE A 290 -20.94 -24.27 18.87
#